data_AF-A0A941SL20-F1
#
_entry.id   AF-A0A941SL20-F1
#
_cell.length_a   1.000
_cell.length_b   1.000
_cell.length_c   1.000
_cell.angle_alpha   90.00
_cell.angle_beta   90.00
_cell.angle_gamma   90.00
#
_symmetry.space_group_name_H-M   'P 1'
#
loop_
_entity.id
_entity.type
_entity.pdbx_description
1 polymer ?
#
loop_
_entity_poly.entity_id
_entity_poly.type
_entity_poly.pdbx_seq_one_letter_code
_entity_poly.pdbx_strand_id
1 'polypeptide(L)'
;MKNIIDKLAWINIKNKRLLVARSKGKDIYYIPGGKREKGENDERALIREIKEELTVSLLSETIRYARSFEAQAHDKPQGTIVKVTCYFANFRGEIRANSEIEEIVWLNYRNREKCSFVTQMIMDWLYTQGMIESKDFTHSFFKAKTQVLKNKSIIEEKLRSLEISIKALENKQIEDSNKEPKSNLSKLRTELNRLKKESELINSNIENLLQQEKINFTQ
;
A
#
# COMPACT_ATOMS: atom_id res chain seq x y z
N MET A 1 19.19 -39.27 -0.04
CA MET A 1 19.75 -37.89 0.03
C MET A 1 18.62 -36.90 -0.26
N LYS A 2 18.46 -35.84 0.53
CA LYS A 2 17.45 -34.81 0.25
C LYS A 2 17.89 -34.03 -1.00
N ASN A 3 17.03 -33.98 -2.02
CA ASN A 3 17.28 -33.17 -3.20
C ASN A 3 16.95 -31.71 -2.86
N ILE A 4 17.95 -30.83 -2.79
CA ILE A 4 17.77 -29.43 -2.40
C ILE A 4 17.93 -28.54 -3.62
N ILE A 5 16.91 -27.73 -3.88
CA ILE A 5 16.94 -26.63 -4.83
C ILE A 5 17.29 -25.37 -4.05
N ASP A 6 18.49 -24.84 -4.23
CA ASP A 6 18.94 -23.59 -3.58
C ASP A 6 18.67 -22.39 -4.50
N LYS A 7 17.97 -21.39 -3.96
CA LYS A 7 17.54 -20.18 -4.67
C LYS A 7 17.76 -18.92 -3.83
N LEU A 8 17.82 -17.81 -4.54
CA LEU A 8 17.82 -16.45 -4.03
C LEU A 8 16.49 -15.79 -4.37
N ALA A 9 16.05 -14.86 -3.53
CA ALA A 9 14.84 -14.09 -3.78
C ALA A 9 15.01 -12.63 -3.35
N TRP A 10 14.47 -11.72 -4.15
CA TRP A 10 14.42 -10.30 -3.83
C TRP A 10 13.07 -9.91 -3.25
N ILE A 11 13.05 -9.55 -1.97
CA ILE A 11 11.87 -9.02 -1.31
C ILE A 11 11.76 -7.54 -1.65
N ASN A 12 10.80 -7.22 -2.52
CA ASN A 12 10.37 -5.84 -2.77
C ASN A 12 8.94 -5.64 -2.26
N ILE A 13 8.76 -4.61 -1.44
CA ILE A 13 7.48 -4.28 -0.84
C ILE A 13 7.12 -2.84 -1.19
N LYS A 14 5.91 -2.67 -1.74
CA LYS A 14 5.31 -1.36 -2.03
C LYS A 14 3.89 -1.36 -1.50
N ASN A 15 3.51 -0.30 -0.78
CA ASN A 15 2.15 -0.13 -0.26
C ASN A 15 1.64 -1.35 0.52
N LYS A 16 2.51 -1.92 1.39
CA LYS A 16 2.24 -3.12 2.19
C LYS A 16 1.86 -4.36 1.36
N ARG A 17 2.36 -4.44 0.13
CA ARG A 17 2.19 -5.58 -0.79
C ARG A 17 3.55 -6.07 -1.27
N LEU A 18 3.68 -7.38 -1.42
CA LEU A 18 4.88 -8.04 -1.91
C LEU A 18 4.85 -8.12 -3.44
N LEU A 19 5.95 -7.76 -4.09
CA LEU A 19 6.15 -8.04 -5.50
C LEU A 19 6.34 -9.53 -5.72
N VAL A 20 5.51 -10.11 -6.58
CA VAL A 20 5.65 -11.49 -7.02
C VAL A 20 5.53 -11.57 -8.55
N ALA A 21 6.05 -12.65 -9.11
CA ALA A 21 6.05 -12.93 -10.53
C ALA A 21 5.47 -14.33 -10.80
N ARG A 22 4.89 -14.50 -11.98
CA ARG A 22 4.43 -15.79 -12.49
C ARG A 22 5.05 -16.01 -13.86
N SER A 23 5.76 -17.12 -14.02
CA SER A 23 6.35 -17.52 -15.29
C SER A 23 5.29 -17.98 -16.28
N LYS A 24 5.59 -17.91 -17.58
CA LYS A 24 4.68 -18.36 -18.64
C LYS A 24 4.22 -19.80 -18.44
N GLY A 25 2.90 -20.02 -18.45
CA GLY A 25 2.30 -21.35 -18.32
C GLY A 25 2.35 -21.94 -16.90
N LYS A 26 2.58 -21.10 -15.88
CA LYS A 26 2.45 -21.46 -14.47
C LYS A 26 1.24 -20.77 -13.87
N ASP A 27 0.61 -21.41 -12.88
CA ASP A 27 -0.57 -20.87 -12.19
C ASP A 27 -0.26 -20.31 -10.79
N ILE A 28 1.01 -20.40 -10.37
CA ILE A 28 1.48 -20.02 -9.04
C ILE A 28 2.47 -18.88 -9.11
N TYR A 29 2.38 -17.97 -8.13
CA TYR A 29 3.34 -16.89 -7.94
C TYR A 29 4.57 -17.28 -7.11
N TYR A 30 5.71 -16.74 -7.53
CA TYR A 30 7.00 -16.84 -6.86
C TYR A 30 7.55 -15.43 -6.60
N ILE A 31 8.47 -15.30 -5.65
CA ILE A 31 9.21 -14.05 -5.47
C ILE A 31 10.33 -14.03 -6.52
N PRO A 32 10.53 -12.92 -7.26
CA PRO A 32 11.58 -12.81 -8.27
C PRO A 32 12.97 -13.16 -7.73
N GLY A 33 13.76 -13.79 -8.60
CA GLY A 33 15.11 -14.30 -8.32
C GLY A 33 15.27 -15.75 -8.74
N GLY A 34 16.46 -16.31 -8.56
CA GLY A 34 16.69 -17.68 -8.97
C GLY A 34 17.98 -18.27 -8.43
N LYS A 35 18.71 -19.00 -9.28
CA LYS A 35 19.80 -19.86 -8.80
C LYS A 35 21.14 -19.14 -8.88
N ARG A 36 22.09 -19.61 -8.08
CA ARG A 36 23.49 -19.25 -8.25
C ARG A 36 24.06 -20.02 -9.43
N GLU A 37 24.83 -19.35 -10.28
CA GLU A 37 25.73 -20.03 -11.21
C GLU A 37 27.08 -20.35 -10.55
N LYS A 38 27.88 -21.18 -11.23
CA LYS A 38 29.17 -21.64 -10.72
C LYS A 38 30.12 -20.44 -10.52
N GLY A 39 30.51 -20.21 -9.27
CA GLY A 39 31.45 -19.15 -8.91
C GLY A 39 30.80 -17.80 -8.59
N GLU A 40 29.46 -17.70 -8.65
CA GLU A 40 28.75 -16.51 -8.19
C GLU A 40 28.62 -16.47 -6.67
N ASN A 41 28.69 -15.26 -6.11
CA ASN A 41 28.19 -14.99 -4.77
C ASN A 41 26.71 -14.58 -4.85
N ASP A 42 26.05 -14.50 -3.70
CA ASP A 42 24.62 -14.22 -3.62
C ASP A 42 24.24 -12.88 -4.25
N GLU A 43 25.03 -11.84 -4.05
CA GLU A 43 24.77 -10.51 -4.61
C GLU A 43 24.81 -10.52 -6.15
N ARG A 44 25.84 -11.12 -6.74
CA ARG A 44 26.00 -11.20 -8.20
C ARG A 44 24.89 -12.03 -8.83
N ALA A 45 24.62 -13.20 -8.26
CA ALA A 45 23.56 -14.07 -8.71
C ALA A 45 22.20 -13.34 -8.64
N LEU A 46 21.88 -12.69 -7.50
CA LEU A 46 20.60 -12.00 -7.35
C LEU A 46 20.45 -10.83 -8.34
N ILE A 47 21.50 -10.02 -8.55
CA ILE A 47 21.49 -8.92 -9.53
C ILE A 47 21.21 -9.46 -10.94
N ARG A 48 21.90 -10.53 -11.34
CA ARG A 48 21.73 -11.15 -12.66
C ARG A 48 20.32 -11.69 -12.85
N GLU A 49 19.86 -12.52 -11.92
CA GLU A 49 18.52 -13.16 -11.97
C GLU A 49 17.41 -12.11 -12.04
N ILE A 50 17.48 -11.05 -11.22
CA ILE A 50 16.47 -9.98 -11.26
C ILE A 50 16.50 -9.23 -12.60
N LYS A 51 17.65 -9.07 -13.24
CA LYS A 51 17.76 -8.43 -14.55
C LYS A 51 17.25 -9.31 -15.69
N GLU A 52 17.33 -10.63 -15.54
CA GLU A 52 16.79 -11.60 -16.49
C GLU A 52 15.26 -11.67 -16.42
N GLU A 53 14.71 -11.74 -15.21
CA GLU A 53 13.27 -11.83 -14.97
C GLU A 53 12.54 -10.48 -15.09
N LEU A 54 13.21 -9.39 -14.72
CA LEU A 54 12.64 -8.04 -14.65
C LEU A 54 13.55 -7.01 -15.34
N THR A 55 12.99 -5.87 -15.72
CA THR A 55 13.73 -4.79 -16.43
C THR A 55 14.54 -3.86 -15.51
N VAL A 56 14.69 -4.21 -14.23
CA VAL A 56 15.36 -3.36 -13.23
C VAL A 56 16.75 -3.85 -12.86
N SER A 57 17.57 -2.95 -12.32
CA SER A 57 18.89 -3.29 -11.78
C SER A 57 18.94 -3.02 -10.28
N LEU A 58 19.27 -4.04 -9.49
CA LEU A 58 19.48 -3.87 -8.05
C LEU A 58 20.77 -3.09 -7.77
N LEU A 59 20.76 -2.32 -6.68
CA LEU A 59 21.93 -1.60 -6.18
C LEU A 59 22.70 -2.49 -5.21
N SER A 60 23.86 -2.98 -5.64
CA SER A 60 24.70 -3.94 -4.91
C SER A 60 24.94 -3.55 -3.45
N GLU A 61 25.26 -2.28 -3.21
CA GLU A 61 25.59 -1.71 -1.91
C GLU A 61 24.40 -1.69 -0.93
N THR A 62 23.18 -1.91 -1.43
CA THR A 62 21.94 -1.93 -0.64
C THR A 62 21.40 -3.34 -0.42
N ILE A 63 22.03 -4.36 -1.00
CA ILE A 63 21.61 -5.75 -0.81
C ILE A 63 21.85 -6.13 0.66
N ARG A 64 20.79 -6.52 1.35
CA ARG A 64 20.83 -6.92 2.76
C ARG A 64 20.08 -8.23 2.94
N TYR A 65 20.75 -9.19 3.57
CA TYR A 65 20.12 -10.46 3.93
C TYR A 65 18.88 -10.19 4.79
N ALA A 66 17.77 -10.84 4.43
CA ALA A 66 16.52 -10.78 5.17
C ALA A 66 16.38 -12.04 6.04
N ARG A 67 16.14 -13.18 5.39
CA ARG A 67 15.93 -14.48 6.05
C ARG A 67 15.95 -15.61 5.01
N SER A 68 16.35 -16.81 5.41
CA SER A 68 16.18 -18.02 4.60
C SER A 68 14.98 -18.87 5.04
N PHE A 69 14.34 -19.50 4.07
CA PHE A 69 13.17 -20.37 4.26
C PHE A 69 13.35 -21.68 3.50
N GLU A 70 12.77 -22.74 4.03
CA GLU A 70 12.78 -24.07 3.39
C GLU A 70 11.37 -24.65 3.38
N ALA A 71 10.97 -25.21 2.24
CA ALA A 71 9.69 -25.89 2.08
C ALA A 71 9.79 -26.99 1.03
N GLN A 72 8.78 -27.86 0.95
CA GLN A 72 8.60 -28.75 -0.19
C GLN A 72 8.52 -27.92 -1.48
N ALA A 73 9.33 -28.28 -2.48
CA ALA A 73 9.32 -27.62 -3.77
C ALA A 73 7.99 -27.89 -4.49
N HIS A 74 7.37 -26.83 -4.99
CA HIS A 74 6.16 -26.91 -5.81
C HIS A 74 6.44 -27.65 -7.13
N ASP A 75 5.46 -28.43 -7.63
CA ASP A 75 5.59 -29.27 -8.83
C ASP A 75 6.78 -30.26 -8.83
N LYS A 76 7.27 -30.66 -7.65
CA LYS A 76 8.35 -31.64 -7.52
C LYS A 76 7.93 -32.83 -6.66
N PRO A 77 8.52 -34.02 -6.90
CA PRO A 77 8.27 -35.19 -6.07
C PRO A 77 8.52 -34.90 -4.58
N GLN A 78 7.76 -35.58 -3.73
CA GLN A 78 7.90 -35.50 -2.28
C GLN A 78 9.37 -35.72 -1.86
N GLY A 79 9.86 -34.86 -0.97
CA GLY A 79 11.24 -34.91 -0.49
C GLY A 79 12.22 -34.03 -1.28
N THR A 80 11.78 -33.39 -2.36
CA THR A 80 12.53 -32.29 -2.98
C THR A 80 12.25 -30.99 -2.23
N ILE A 81 13.25 -30.45 -1.55
CA ILE A 81 13.14 -29.25 -0.74
C ILE A 81 13.66 -28.06 -1.56
N VAL A 82 12.94 -26.95 -1.53
CA VAL A 82 13.47 -25.65 -1.98
C VAL A 82 13.95 -24.87 -0.76
N LYS A 83 15.18 -24.38 -0.81
CA LYS A 83 15.75 -23.42 0.11
C LYS A 83 15.82 -22.08 -0.60
N VAL A 84 15.20 -21.06 -0.02
CA VAL A 84 15.19 -19.70 -0.57
C VAL A 84 15.86 -18.77 0.42
N THR A 85 16.97 -18.14 0.00
CA THR A 85 17.66 -17.10 0.77
C THR A 85 17.20 -15.74 0.27
N CYS A 86 16.50 -15.00 1.14
CA CYS A 86 15.84 -13.76 0.75
C CYS A 86 16.68 -12.54 1.10
N TYR A 87 16.63 -11.52 0.25
CA TYR A 87 17.32 -10.25 0.42
C TYR A 87 16.38 -9.07 0.18
N PHE A 88 16.60 -7.99 0.90
CA PHE A 88 16.11 -6.65 0.53
C PHE A 88 17.15 -5.95 -0.32
N ALA A 89 16.71 -5.09 -1.24
CA ALA A 89 17.59 -4.24 -2.03
C ALA A 89 16.81 -3.06 -2.64
N ASN A 90 17.48 -1.91 -2.78
CA ASN A 90 17.02 -0.82 -3.64
C ASN A 90 17.37 -1.13 -5.10
N PHE A 91 16.72 -0.42 -6.03
CA PHE A 91 16.88 -0.67 -7.46
C PHE A 91 16.77 0.62 -8.28
N ARG A 92 17.20 0.55 -9.54
CA ARG A 92 17.01 1.58 -10.58
C ARG A 92 16.20 1.00 -11.74
N GLY A 93 15.42 1.87 -12.39
CA GLY A 93 14.54 1.53 -13.51
C GLY A 93 13.08 1.37 -13.10
N GLU A 94 12.26 0.98 -14.06
CA GLU A 94 10.83 0.71 -13.86
C GLU A 94 10.60 -0.81 -13.83
N ILE A 95 9.83 -1.32 -12.86
CA ILE A 95 9.59 -2.76 -12.74
C ILE A 95 8.63 -3.20 -13.84
N ARG A 96 9.13 -3.96 -14.81
CA ARG A 96 8.34 -4.66 -15.83
C ARG A 96 8.83 -6.10 -15.97
N ALA A 97 7.90 -7.01 -16.26
CA ALA A 97 8.21 -8.39 -16.62
C ALA A 97 9.15 -8.44 -17.84
N ASN A 98 10.06 -9.41 -17.86
CA ASN A 98 10.98 -9.66 -18.96
C ASN A 98 11.04 -11.16 -19.31
N SER A 99 11.44 -11.47 -20.54
CA SER A 99 11.75 -12.81 -21.07
C SER A 99 10.75 -13.93 -20.68
N GLU A 100 10.95 -14.54 -19.51
CA GLU A 100 10.29 -15.74 -19.01
C GLU A 100 9.07 -15.44 -18.11
N ILE A 101 8.97 -14.22 -17.59
CA ILE A 101 7.87 -13.80 -16.73
C ILE A 101 6.67 -13.38 -17.58
N GLU A 102 5.53 -14.00 -17.31
CA GLU A 102 4.24 -13.66 -17.94
C GLU A 102 3.63 -12.43 -17.30
N GLU A 103 3.68 -12.37 -15.96
CA GLU A 103 3.09 -11.28 -15.20
C GLU A 103 3.84 -11.01 -13.90
N ILE A 104 3.76 -9.76 -13.48
CA ILE A 104 4.18 -9.28 -12.17
C ILE A 104 2.98 -8.64 -11.48
N VAL A 105 2.83 -8.92 -10.19
CA VAL A 105 1.73 -8.38 -9.40
C VAL A 105 2.18 -8.05 -7.99
N TRP A 106 1.48 -7.12 -7.38
CA TRP A 106 1.69 -6.74 -5.98
C TRP A 106 0.60 -7.38 -5.12
N LEU A 107 0.96 -8.42 -4.37
CA LEU A 107 0.02 -9.18 -3.55
C LEU A 107 0.03 -8.76 -2.08
N ASN A 108 -1.15 -8.71 -1.49
CA ASN A 108 -1.31 -8.56 -0.04
C ASN A 108 -1.45 -9.95 0.61
N TYR A 109 -1.54 -10.00 1.94
CA TYR A 109 -1.61 -11.27 2.68
C TYR A 109 -2.85 -12.12 2.34
N ARG A 110 -3.94 -11.53 1.82
CA ARG A 110 -5.14 -12.28 1.41
C ARG A 110 -4.96 -13.11 0.16
N ASN A 111 -3.87 -12.92 -0.58
CA ASN A 111 -3.57 -13.65 -1.80
C ASN A 111 -2.52 -14.74 -1.58
N ARG A 112 -2.16 -15.00 -0.32
CA ARG A 112 -1.12 -15.93 0.08
C ARG A 112 -1.27 -17.30 -0.59
N GLU A 113 -2.48 -17.83 -0.64
CA GLU A 113 -2.80 -19.14 -1.22
C GLU A 113 -2.52 -19.27 -2.72
N LYS A 114 -2.35 -18.14 -3.44
CA LYS A 114 -1.96 -18.13 -4.86
C LYS A 114 -0.46 -18.31 -5.09
N CYS A 115 0.32 -18.34 -4.01
CA CYS A 115 1.77 -18.38 -4.07
C CYS A 115 2.33 -19.77 -3.73
N SER A 116 3.58 -20.03 -4.11
CA SER A 116 4.29 -21.27 -3.75
C SER A 116 4.40 -21.43 -2.23
N PHE A 117 4.55 -22.67 -1.73
CA PHE A 117 4.62 -22.91 -0.28
C PHE A 117 5.73 -22.11 0.43
N VAL A 118 6.89 -21.95 -0.20
CA VAL A 118 7.96 -21.12 0.39
C VAL A 118 7.59 -19.64 0.38
N THR A 119 6.97 -19.15 -0.69
CA THR A 119 6.45 -17.77 -0.76
C THR A 119 5.38 -17.53 0.30
N GLN A 120 4.50 -18.51 0.55
CA GLN A 120 3.49 -18.45 1.60
C GLN A 120 4.11 -18.26 2.98
N MET A 121 5.18 -19.00 3.31
CA MET A 121 5.92 -18.83 4.56
C MET A 121 6.62 -17.47 4.65
N ILE A 122 7.13 -16.95 3.53
CA ILE A 122 7.72 -15.61 3.47
C ILE A 122 6.64 -14.56 3.73
N MET A 123 5.45 -14.70 3.13
CA MET A 123 4.32 -13.81 3.38
C MET A 123 3.84 -13.87 4.84
N ASP A 124 3.82 -15.05 5.47
CA ASP A 124 3.53 -15.19 6.91
C ASP A 124 4.51 -14.37 7.73
N TRP A 125 5.80 -14.55 7.48
CA TRP A 125 6.83 -13.79 8.17
C TRP A 125 6.65 -12.28 7.94
N LEU A 126 6.53 -11.81 6.70
CA LEU A 126 6.33 -10.40 6.40
C LEU A 126 5.07 -9.81 7.05
N TYR A 127 3.99 -10.59 7.13
CA TYR A 127 2.76 -10.17 7.80
C TYR A 127 2.95 -10.06 9.31
N THR A 128 3.63 -11.01 9.96
CA THR A 128 3.97 -10.92 11.40
C THR A 128 4.87 -9.72 11.71
N GLN A 129 5.72 -9.31 10.76
CA GLN A 129 6.54 -8.10 10.90
C GLN A 129 5.77 -6.80 10.57
N GLY A 130 4.49 -6.88 10.19
CA GLY A 130 3.69 -5.74 9.76
C GLY A 130 4.17 -5.11 8.45
N MET A 131 4.98 -5.81 7.65
CA MET A 131 5.54 -5.31 6.39
C MET A 131 4.56 -5.43 5.23
N ILE A 132 3.69 -6.45 5.24
CA ILE A 132 2.54 -6.56 4.34
C ILE A 132 1.25 -6.60 5.14
N GLU A 133 0.12 -6.25 4.52
CA GLU A 133 -1.18 -6.20 5.18
C GLU A 133 -2.17 -7.21 4.61
N SER A 134 -3.26 -7.47 5.32
CA SER A 134 -4.39 -8.29 4.88
C SER A 134 -5.58 -7.46 4.39
N LYS A 135 -5.43 -6.14 4.30
CA LYS A 135 -6.48 -5.24 3.82
C LYS A 135 -6.31 -5.00 2.32
N ASP A 136 -7.43 -4.88 1.62
CA ASP A 136 -7.40 -4.29 0.29
C ASP A 136 -7.21 -2.80 0.45
N PHE A 137 -5.95 -2.35 0.29
CA PHE A 137 -5.58 -0.93 0.30
C PHE A 137 -6.57 -0.09 -0.49
N THR A 138 -6.94 -0.53 -1.71
CA THR A 138 -7.93 0.10 -2.58
C THR A 138 -9.29 0.29 -1.90
N HIS A 139 -9.84 -0.78 -1.32
CA HIS A 139 -11.13 -0.72 -0.64
C HIS A 139 -11.07 0.17 0.62
N SER A 140 -10.03 0.01 1.44
CA SER A 140 -9.85 0.81 2.66
C SER A 140 -9.66 2.29 2.36
N PHE A 141 -8.87 2.61 1.33
CA PHE A 141 -8.61 3.97 0.87
C PHE A 141 -9.88 4.63 0.33
N PHE A 142 -10.60 3.98 -0.60
CA PHE A 142 -11.86 4.54 -1.13
C PHE A 142 -12.94 4.64 -0.06
N LYS A 143 -13.01 3.71 0.90
CA LYS A 143 -13.91 3.80 2.05
C LYS A 143 -13.60 5.02 2.93
N ALA A 144 -12.32 5.21 3.28
CA ALA A 144 -11.89 6.38 4.05
C ALA A 144 -12.16 7.70 3.29
N LYS A 145 -11.80 7.75 2.00
CA LYS A 145 -12.07 8.91 1.13
C LYS A 145 -13.56 9.24 1.05
N THR A 146 -14.40 8.23 0.84
CA THR A 146 -15.86 8.39 0.82
C THR A 146 -16.38 8.95 2.14
N GLN A 147 -15.88 8.47 3.28
CA GLN A 147 -16.29 8.96 4.60
C GLN A 147 -15.92 10.43 4.80
N VAL A 148 -14.70 10.84 4.41
CA VAL A 148 -14.25 12.24 4.53
C VAL A 148 -15.09 13.16 3.65
N LEU A 149 -15.40 12.75 2.41
CA LEU A 149 -16.26 13.52 1.50
C LEU A 149 -17.70 13.65 2.03
N LYS A 150 -18.25 12.59 2.64
CA LYS A 150 -19.55 12.66 3.34
C LYS A 150 -19.51 13.65 4.50
N ASN A 151 -18.46 13.61 5.32
CA ASN A 151 -18.31 14.55 6.44
C ASN A 151 -18.20 16.00 5.93
N LYS A 152 -17.49 16.24 4.82
CA LYS A 152 -17.42 17.56 4.19
C LYS A 152 -18.82 18.10 3.83
N SER A 153 -19.62 17.30 3.11
CA SER A 153 -21.00 17.69 2.73
C SER A 153 -21.85 18.08 3.94
N ILE A 154 -21.75 17.29 5.02
CA ILE A 154 -22.50 17.55 6.26
C ILE A 154 -22.08 18.89 6.89
N ILE A 155 -20.78 19.19 6.92
CA ILE A 155 -20.29 20.45 7.48
C ILE A 155 -20.70 21.65 6.60
N GLU A 156 -20.61 21.52 5.28
CA GLU A 156 -21.02 22.57 4.35
C GLU A 156 -22.51 22.90 4.46
N GLU A 157 -23.38 21.89 4.63
CA GLU A 157 -24.81 22.09 4.90
C GLU A 157 -25.05 22.81 6.23
N LYS A 158 -24.35 22.41 7.29
CA LYS A 158 -24.44 23.06 8.60
C LYS A 158 -23.97 24.52 8.54
N LEU A 159 -22.85 24.79 7.87
CA LEU A 159 -22.34 26.14 7.67
C LEU A 159 -23.37 27.01 6.95
N ARG A 160 -23.91 26.54 5.83
CA ARG A 160 -24.92 27.27 5.06
C ARG A 160 -26.17 27.58 5.88
N SER A 161 -26.69 26.60 6.61
CA SER A 161 -27.86 26.77 7.49
C SER A 161 -27.61 27.81 8.59
N LEU A 162 -26.41 27.77 9.18
CA LEU A 162 -26.01 28.67 10.25
C LEU A 162 -25.79 30.11 9.76
N GLU A 163 -25.16 30.28 8.59
CA GLU A 163 -24.99 31.59 7.94
C GLU A 163 -26.34 32.24 7.60
N ILE A 164 -27.31 31.47 7.10
CA ILE A 164 -28.67 31.94 6.84
C ILE A 164 -29.33 32.40 8.16
N SER A 165 -29.21 31.60 9.22
CA SER A 165 -29.80 31.91 10.53
C SER A 165 -29.20 33.19 11.14
N ILE A 166 -27.88 33.35 11.05
CA ILE A 166 -27.17 34.56 11.52
C ILE A 166 -27.65 35.78 10.74
N LYS A 167 -27.70 35.69 9.39
CA LYS A 167 -28.12 36.80 8.54
C LYS A 167 -29.57 37.21 8.79
N ALA A 168 -30.45 36.25 9.05
CA ALA A 168 -31.85 36.52 9.39
C ALA A 168 -32.00 37.26 10.73
N LEU A 169 -31.21 36.90 11.75
CA LEU A 169 -31.21 37.58 13.05
C LEU A 169 -30.58 38.98 12.98
N GLU A 170 -29.50 39.13 12.22
CA GLU A 170 -28.87 40.43 11.98
C GLU A 170 -29.84 41.42 11.33
N ASN A 171 -30.62 40.98 10.34
CA ASN A 171 -31.65 41.81 9.72
C ASN A 171 -32.76 42.21 10.71
N LYS A 172 -33.21 41.29 11.58
CA LYS A 172 -34.22 41.60 12.61
C LYS A 172 -33.75 42.61 13.65
N GLN A 173 -32.46 42.58 14.02
CA GLN A 173 -31.87 43.57 14.94
C GLN A 173 -31.78 44.98 14.35
N ILE A 174 -31.74 45.11 13.02
CA ILE A 174 -31.78 46.41 12.34
C ILE A 174 -33.19 47.00 12.38
N GLU A 175 -34.23 46.16 12.32
CA GLU A 175 -35.64 46.57 12.31
C GLU A 175 -36.21 46.82 13.71
N ASP A 176 -35.69 46.15 14.75
CA ASP A 176 -36.22 46.23 16.12
C ASP A 176 -35.14 46.72 17.09
N SER A 177 -35.07 48.05 17.31
CA SER A 177 -34.06 48.69 18.17
C SER A 177 -34.17 48.33 19.67
N ASN A 178 -35.10 47.44 20.05
CA ASN A 178 -35.30 46.99 21.42
C ASN A 178 -35.39 45.46 21.54
N LYS A 179 -34.29 44.86 22.02
CA LYS A 179 -34.19 43.53 22.68
C LYS A 179 -34.39 42.28 21.82
N GLU A 180 -33.41 41.95 20.97
CA GLU A 180 -32.98 40.55 20.84
C GLU A 180 -31.77 40.29 21.75
N PRO A 181 -31.67 39.16 22.47
CA PRO A 181 -30.54 38.95 23.38
C PRO A 181 -29.26 38.72 22.56
N LYS A 182 -28.32 39.68 22.61
CA LYS A 182 -26.94 39.59 22.09
C LYS A 182 -26.25 38.23 22.34
N SER A 183 -26.70 37.50 23.37
CA SER A 183 -26.31 36.13 23.73
C SER A 183 -26.55 35.09 22.63
N ASN A 184 -27.68 35.13 21.90
CA ASN A 184 -28.00 34.11 20.88
C ASN A 184 -27.14 34.26 19.63
N LEU A 185 -26.94 35.49 19.15
CA LEU A 185 -26.08 35.76 18.00
C LEU A 185 -24.61 35.40 18.29
N SER A 186 -24.14 35.70 19.51
CA SER A 186 -22.80 35.32 19.97
C SER A 186 -22.58 33.80 19.97
N LYS A 187 -23.56 33.03 20.44
CA LYS A 187 -23.51 31.55 20.40
C LYS A 187 -23.44 31.01 18.97
N LEU A 188 -24.27 31.54 18.06
CA LEU A 188 -24.27 31.11 16.66
C LEU A 188 -22.96 31.45 15.95
N ARG A 189 -22.40 32.64 16.19
CA ARG A 189 -21.07 33.03 15.66
C ARG A 189 -19.95 32.15 16.19
N THR A 190 -20.02 31.76 17.47
CA THR A 190 -19.06 30.83 18.07
C THR A 190 -19.10 29.47 17.38
N GLU A 191 -20.31 28.93 17.16
CA GLU A 191 -20.50 27.68 16.44
C GLU A 191 -20.07 27.78 14.97
N LEU A 192 -20.31 28.92 14.31
CA LEU A 192 -19.87 29.17 12.94
C LEU A 192 -18.34 29.10 12.83
N ASN A 193 -17.63 29.76 13.74
CA ASN A 193 -16.18 29.73 13.78
C ASN A 193 -15.65 28.32 14.07
N ARG A 194 -16.34 27.54 14.92
CA ARG A 194 -16.00 26.14 15.19
C ARG A 194 -16.11 25.30 13.92
N LEU A 195 -17.24 25.39 13.21
CA LEU A 195 -17.48 24.63 11.98
C LEU A 195 -16.57 25.06 10.83
N LYS A 196 -16.18 26.35 10.74
CA LYS A 196 -15.20 26.82 9.75
C LYS A 196 -13.83 26.17 9.97
N LYS A 197 -13.34 26.11 11.21
CA LYS A 197 -12.10 25.40 11.55
C LYS A 197 -12.19 23.90 11.24
N GLU A 198 -13.33 23.29 11.54
CA GLU A 198 -13.57 21.88 11.23
C GLU A 198 -13.56 21.62 9.70
N SER A 199 -14.16 22.54 8.92
CA SER A 199 -14.13 22.50 7.44
C SER A 199 -12.71 22.64 6.88
N GLU A 200 -11.90 23.57 7.41
CA GLU A 200 -10.51 23.74 7.03
C GLU A 200 -9.69 22.46 7.27
N LEU A 201 -9.87 21.82 8.42
CA LEU A 201 -9.21 20.55 8.73
C LEU A 201 -9.63 19.43 7.77
N ILE A 202 -10.92 19.35 7.44
CA ILE A 202 -11.41 18.37 6.46
C ILE A 202 -10.82 18.63 5.07
N ASN A 203 -10.72 19.88 4.64
CA ASN A 203 -10.12 20.22 3.35
C ASN A 203 -8.63 19.81 3.30
N SER A 204 -7.88 20.09 4.37
CA SER A 204 -6.49 19.62 4.49
C SER A 204 -6.39 18.08 4.43
N ASN A 205 -7.30 17.36 5.10
CA ASN A 205 -7.35 15.90 5.01
C ASN A 205 -7.67 15.39 3.59
N ILE A 206 -8.54 16.08 2.85
CA ILE A 206 -8.87 15.74 1.46
C ILE A 206 -7.65 15.95 0.57
N GLU A 207 -6.92 17.05 0.70
CA GLU A 207 -5.71 17.30 -0.07
C GLU A 207 -4.65 16.21 0.17
N ASN A 208 -4.45 15.83 1.43
CA ASN A 208 -3.56 14.71 1.78
C ASN A 208 -4.02 13.39 1.15
N LEU A 209 -5.32 13.10 1.17
CA LEU A 209 -5.87 11.91 0.51
C LEU A 209 -5.67 11.96 -1.01
N LEU A 210 -5.87 13.10 -1.67
CA LEU A 210 -5.64 13.24 -3.12
C LEU A 210 -4.17 13.06 -3.49
N GLN A 211 -3.24 13.55 -2.66
CA GLN A 211 -1.81 13.29 -2.84
C GLN A 211 -1.49 11.80 -2.68
N GLN A 212 -2.04 11.16 -1.64
CA GLN A 212 -1.89 9.71 -1.45
C GLN A 212 -2.50 8.92 -2.61
N GLU A 213 -3.65 9.33 -3.16
CA GLU A 213 -4.28 8.69 -4.31
C GLU A 213 -3.34 8.73 -5.53
N LYS A 214 -2.76 9.90 -5.82
CA LYS A 214 -1.79 10.05 -6.91
C LYS A 214 -0.56 9.16 -6.70
N ILE A 215 -0.01 9.11 -5.49
CA ILE A 215 1.16 8.27 -5.18
C ILE A 215 0.82 6.78 -5.35
N ASN A 216 -0.38 6.37 -4.94
CA ASN A 216 -0.74 4.96 -4.81
C ASN A 216 -1.38 4.35 -6.04
N PHE A 217 -2.01 5.15 -6.91
CA PHE A 217 -2.77 4.68 -8.07
C PHE A 217 -2.26 5.24 -9.41
N THR A 218 -1.16 5.98 -9.42
CA THR A 218 -0.47 6.36 -10.67
C THR A 218 0.77 5.48 -10.86
N GLN A 219 0.56 4.31 -11.47
CA GLN A 219 1.55 3.55 -12.26
C GLN A 219 0.80 2.89 -13.41
#